data_AF-A0A1M4YQY5-F1
#
_entry.id   AF-A0A1M4YQY5-F1
#
_cell.length_a   1.000
_cell.length_b   1.000
_cell.length_c   1.000
_cell.angle_alpha   90.00
_cell.angle_beta   90.00
_cell.angle_gamma   90.00
#
_symmetry.space_group_name_H-M   'P 1'
#
loop_
_entity.id
_entity.type
_entity.pdbx_description
1 polymer ?
#
loop_
_entity_poly.entity_id
_entity_poly.type
_entity_poly.pdbx_seq_one_letter_code
_entity_poly.pdbx_strand_id
1 'polypeptide(L)'
;MKKLFFLVVLFTMVYSTKVDAQQNGDRDPAAMMQRMKERIKPSLIEKTKLTDAQADKVIEINFSNQRKRRDIRMDQTLTDEERTKKNTELLEAQNASLKAIPLTDDQVKDVNTFFEEMRKEQMQRRQNSGNGGN
;
A
#
# COMPACT_ATOMS: atom_id res chain seq x y z
N MET A 1 -51.06 -32.52 31.85
CA MET A 1 -50.73 -31.34 32.69
C MET A 1 -49.22 -31.16 32.72
N LYS A 2 -48.74 -30.01 32.20
CA LYS A 2 -47.43 -29.37 32.46
C LYS A 2 -46.23 -30.20 31.95
N LYS A 3 -45.46 -29.77 30.95
CA LYS A 3 -44.77 -28.49 30.77
C LYS A 3 -44.58 -28.27 29.25
N LEU A 4 -45.05 -27.17 28.68
CA LEU A 4 -44.25 -25.96 28.40
C LEU A 4 -43.02 -26.23 27.53
N PHE A 5 -42.74 -25.57 26.42
CA PHE A 5 -43.41 -24.64 25.49
C PHE A 5 -42.24 -24.20 24.56
N PHE A 6 -42.49 -24.02 23.26
CA PHE A 6 -41.77 -23.09 22.36
C PHE A 6 -40.28 -23.43 22.06
N LEU A 7 -39.65 -23.06 20.93
CA LEU A 7 -39.82 -21.99 19.95
C LEU A 7 -39.00 -22.48 18.72
N VAL A 8 -39.61 -22.75 17.56
CA VAL A 8 -39.70 -21.81 16.42
C VAL A 8 -38.36 -21.60 15.70
N VAL A 9 -38.34 -22.12 14.47
CA VAL A 9 -37.86 -21.48 13.23
C VAL A 9 -36.33 -21.43 13.04
N LEU A 10 -35.81 -22.24 12.12
CA LEU A 10 -35.55 -21.83 10.72
C LEU A 10 -34.47 -20.74 10.67
N PHE A 11 -33.26 -21.13 10.29
CA PHE A 11 -32.42 -20.49 9.26
C PHE A 11 -31.03 -21.14 9.31
N THR A 12 -30.92 -22.33 8.70
CA THR A 12 -29.65 -22.74 8.09
C THR A 12 -29.40 -21.85 6.89
N MET A 13 -29.01 -20.60 7.14
CA MET A 13 -28.51 -19.71 6.11
C MET A 13 -27.00 -19.73 6.19
N VAL A 14 -26.46 -20.42 5.18
CA VAL A 14 -25.07 -20.45 4.75
C VAL A 14 -24.52 -19.02 4.80
N TYR A 15 -23.77 -18.70 5.85
CA TYR A 15 -22.78 -17.65 5.72
C TYR A 15 -21.66 -18.26 4.88
N SER A 16 -21.77 -18.03 3.56
CA SER A 16 -20.67 -18.15 2.63
C SER A 16 -19.53 -17.31 3.18
N THR A 17 -18.64 -17.96 3.92
CA THR A 17 -17.35 -17.40 4.24
C THR A 17 -16.72 -17.06 2.91
N LYS A 18 -16.61 -15.76 2.60
CA LYS A 18 -15.62 -15.33 1.61
C LYS A 18 -14.29 -15.67 2.24
N VAL A 19 -13.81 -16.86 1.89
CA VAL A 19 -12.42 -17.23 2.00
C VAL A 19 -11.70 -16.27 1.06
N ASP A 20 -11.35 -15.08 1.57
CA ASP A 20 -10.20 -14.35 1.07
C ASP A 20 -9.00 -15.21 1.45
N ALA A 21 -8.73 -16.21 0.61
CA ALA A 21 -7.46 -16.90 0.61
C ALA A 21 -6.41 -15.80 0.48
N GLN A 22 -5.74 -15.50 1.59
CA GLN A 22 -4.48 -14.77 1.58
C GLN A 22 -3.48 -15.66 0.85
N GLN A 23 -3.58 -15.65 -0.49
CA GLN A 23 -2.73 -16.39 -1.37
C GLN A 23 -1.36 -15.74 -1.32
N ASN A 24 -0.51 -16.39 -0.53
CA ASN A 24 0.93 -16.26 -0.46
C ASN A 24 1.56 -16.11 -1.84
N GLY A 25 2.58 -15.24 -1.89
CA GLY A 25 3.74 -15.35 -2.76
C GLY A 25 3.51 -15.09 -4.24
N ASP A 26 4.25 -14.13 -4.81
CA ASP A 26 4.37 -13.93 -6.26
C ASP A 26 3.12 -13.50 -7.02
N ARG A 27 2.45 -12.45 -6.53
CA ARG A 27 1.66 -11.62 -7.44
C ARG A 27 2.61 -11.01 -8.47
N ASP A 28 2.33 -11.24 -9.75
CA ASP A 28 3.01 -10.60 -10.87
C ASP A 28 3.19 -9.09 -10.59
N PRO A 29 4.44 -8.56 -10.63
CA PRO A 29 4.72 -7.15 -10.41
C PRO A 29 3.90 -6.22 -11.30
N ALA A 30 3.62 -6.63 -12.54
CA ALA A 30 2.81 -5.82 -13.46
C ALA A 30 1.34 -5.77 -13.00
N ALA A 31 0.75 -6.93 -12.66
CA ALA A 31 -0.59 -6.99 -12.07
C ALA A 31 -0.70 -6.21 -10.75
N MET A 32 0.34 -6.20 -9.91
CA MET A 32 0.36 -5.39 -8.69
C MET A 32 0.37 -3.89 -8.99
N MET A 33 1.21 -3.46 -9.94
CA MET A 33 1.28 -2.07 -10.36
C MET A 33 -0.05 -1.60 -10.93
N GLN A 34 -0.71 -2.40 -11.76
CA GLN A 34 -2.01 -2.05 -12.33
C GLN A 34 -3.07 -1.85 -11.24
N ARG A 35 -3.18 -2.79 -10.30
CA ARG A 35 -4.10 -2.65 -9.15
C ARG A 35 -3.78 -1.44 -8.29
N MET A 36 -2.50 -1.10 -8.15
CA MET A 36 -2.07 0.09 -7.42
C MET A 36 -2.49 1.36 -8.15
N LYS A 37 -2.31 1.42 -9.48
CA LYS A 37 -2.79 2.53 -10.31
C LYS A 37 -4.30 2.70 -10.16
N GLU A 38 -5.08 1.63 -10.32
CA GLU A 38 -6.54 1.69 -10.19
C GLU A 38 -7.03 2.22 -8.83
N ARG A 39 -6.32 1.89 -7.74
CA ARG A 39 -6.72 2.27 -6.38
C ARG A 39 -6.20 3.62 -5.93
N ILE A 40 -4.99 3.98 -6.33
CA ILE A 40 -4.27 5.16 -5.83
C ILE A 40 -4.43 6.35 -6.77
N LYS A 41 -4.47 6.12 -8.08
CA LYS A 41 -4.52 7.19 -9.08
C LYS A 41 -5.68 8.17 -8.88
N PRO A 42 -6.93 7.73 -8.60
CA PRO A 42 -8.03 8.66 -8.41
C PRO A 42 -7.80 9.63 -7.25
N SER A 43 -7.43 9.11 -6.08
CA SER A 43 -7.20 9.94 -4.88
C SER A 43 -5.92 10.77 -4.97
N LEU A 44 -4.89 10.27 -5.67
CA LEU A 44 -3.70 11.03 -5.98
C LEU A 44 -4.05 12.25 -6.84
N ILE A 45 -4.71 12.04 -7.98
CA ILE A 45 -5.13 13.14 -8.88
C ILE A 45 -6.03 14.13 -8.14
N GLU A 46 -7.00 13.65 -7.36
CA GLU A 46 -7.92 14.51 -6.62
C GLU A 46 -7.19 15.43 -5.63
N LYS A 47 -6.25 14.88 -4.85
CA LYS A 47 -5.52 15.62 -3.82
C LYS A 47 -4.40 16.51 -4.36
N THR A 48 -3.74 16.08 -5.44
CA THR A 48 -2.51 16.73 -5.96
C THR A 48 -2.74 17.49 -7.26
N LYS A 49 -3.93 17.40 -7.85
CA LYS A 49 -4.30 18.02 -9.13
C LYS A 49 -3.35 17.66 -10.29
N LEU A 50 -2.72 16.49 -10.20
CA LEU A 50 -1.89 15.96 -11.29
C LEU A 50 -2.75 15.56 -12.48
N THR A 51 -2.20 15.68 -13.68
CA THR A 51 -2.76 15.02 -14.87
C THR A 51 -2.62 13.51 -14.74
N ASP A 52 -3.43 12.76 -15.49
CA ASP A 52 -3.33 11.30 -15.56
C ASP A 52 -1.91 10.79 -15.85
N ALA A 53 -1.21 11.43 -16.80
CA ALA A 53 0.13 11.04 -17.20
C ALA A 53 1.18 11.34 -16.11
N GLN A 54 1.02 12.43 -15.37
CA GLN A 54 1.90 12.72 -14.22
C GLN A 54 1.64 11.74 -13.08
N ALA A 55 0.37 11.47 -12.77
CA ALA A 55 -0.02 10.53 -11.72
C ALA A 55 0.48 9.11 -12.00
N ASP A 56 0.42 8.65 -13.26
CA ASP A 56 0.95 7.34 -13.66
C ASP A 56 2.46 7.22 -13.36
N LYS A 57 3.25 8.24 -13.71
CA LYS A 57 4.70 8.27 -13.44
C LYS A 57 5.00 8.32 -11.96
N VAL A 58 4.27 9.14 -11.20
CA VAL A 58 4.43 9.25 -9.74
C VAL A 58 4.18 7.90 -9.06
N ILE A 59 3.10 7.20 -9.44
CA ILE A 59 2.78 5.87 -8.88
C ILE A 59 3.84 4.84 -9.25
N GLU A 60 4.33 4.86 -10.49
CA GLU A 60 5.38 3.95 -10.95
C GLU A 60 6.68 4.13 -10.17
N ILE A 61 7.13 5.38 -10.00
CA ILE A 61 8.32 5.71 -9.21
C ILE A 61 8.14 5.24 -7.77
N ASN A 62 7.01 5.55 -7.15
CA ASN A 62 6.76 5.18 -5.77
C ASN A 62 6.73 3.65 -5.57
N PHE A 63 6.07 2.92 -6.48
CA PHE A 63 6.01 1.46 -6.45
C PHE A 63 7.40 0.84 -6.62
N SER A 64 8.17 1.29 -7.62
CA SER A 64 9.54 0.83 -7.88
C SER A 64 10.44 1.05 -6.65
N ASN A 65 10.37 2.23 -6.03
CA ASN A 65 11.14 2.54 -4.84
C ASN A 65 10.73 1.70 -3.64
N GLN A 66 9.43 1.47 -3.44
CA GLN A 66 8.97 0.61 -2.36
C GLN A 66 9.49 -0.83 -2.52
N ARG A 67 9.55 -1.35 -3.76
CA ARG A 67 10.15 -2.66 -4.04
C ARG A 67 11.65 -2.66 -3.76
N LYS A 68 12.40 -1.70 -4.28
CA LYS A 68 13.85 -1.59 -4.02
C LYS A 68 14.17 -1.47 -2.53
N ARG A 69 13.41 -0.67 -1.77
CA ARG A 69 13.54 -0.57 -0.30
C ARG A 69 13.28 -1.91 0.40
N ARG A 70 12.28 -2.68 -0.08
CA ARG A 70 12.02 -4.02 0.44
C ARG A 70 13.18 -4.96 0.12
N ASP A 71 13.68 -4.94 -1.10
CA ASP A 71 14.75 -5.84 -1.54
C ASP A 71 16.04 -5.53 -0.75
N ILE A 72 16.40 -4.26 -0.55
CA ILE A 72 17.50 -3.83 0.35
C ILE A 72 17.31 -4.32 1.79
N ARG A 73 16.08 -4.29 2.30
CA ARG A 73 15.78 -4.75 3.68
C ARG A 73 15.84 -6.27 3.81
N MET A 74 15.45 -7.01 2.78
CA MET A 74 15.43 -8.47 2.78
C MET A 74 16.77 -9.09 2.40
N ASP A 75 17.68 -8.29 1.83
CA ASP A 75 19.03 -8.73 1.52
C ASP A 75 19.86 -8.90 2.80
N GLN A 76 20.06 -10.17 3.17
CA GLN A 76 20.83 -10.57 4.36
C GLN A 76 22.34 -10.49 4.15
N THR A 77 22.80 -10.25 2.91
CA THR A 77 24.23 -10.12 2.60
C THR A 77 24.76 -8.72 2.93
N LEU A 78 23.87 -7.73 3.09
CA LEU A 78 24.24 -6.35 3.38
C LEU A 78 24.46 -6.13 4.87
N THR A 79 25.57 -5.47 5.18
CA THR A 79 25.78 -4.84 6.49
C THR A 79 24.84 -3.65 6.71
N ASP A 80 24.72 -3.18 7.95
CA ASP A 80 23.88 -2.02 8.27
C ASP A 80 24.37 -0.73 7.61
N GLU A 81 25.69 -0.56 7.46
CA GLU A 81 26.30 0.57 6.76
C GLU A 81 25.96 0.55 5.26
N GLU A 82 26.13 -0.61 4.61
CA GLU A 82 25.78 -0.78 3.19
C GLU A 82 24.28 -0.62 2.95
N ARG A 83 23.45 -1.12 3.87
CA ARG A 83 22.00 -0.93 3.82
C ARG A 83 21.64 0.55 3.92
N THR A 84 22.31 1.30 4.79
CA THR A 84 22.10 2.74 4.94
C THR A 84 22.51 3.47 3.67
N LYS A 85 23.71 3.20 3.14
CA LYS A 85 24.21 3.78 1.90
C LYS A 85 23.26 3.55 0.73
N LYS A 86 22.83 2.30 0.48
CA LYS A 86 21.89 1.96 -0.59
C LYS A 86 20.53 2.64 -0.42
N ASN A 87 20.06 2.83 0.82
CA ASN A 87 18.82 3.57 1.06
C ASN A 87 18.95 5.07 0.76
N THR A 88 20.10 5.67 1.04
CA THR A 88 20.40 7.07 0.68
C THR A 88 20.46 7.24 -0.83
N GLU A 89 21.23 6.40 -1.53
CA GLU A 89 21.31 6.40 -3.00
C GLU A 89 19.93 6.23 -3.64
N LEU A 90 19.09 5.35 -3.08
CA LEU A 90 17.72 5.15 -3.56
C LEU A 90 16.84 6.38 -3.35
N LEU A 91 17.00 7.11 -2.24
CA LEU A 91 16.28 8.36 -1.98
C LEU A 91 16.70 9.46 -2.96
N GLU A 92 18.00 9.57 -3.27
CA GLU A 92 18.49 10.52 -4.26
C GLU A 92 17.96 10.21 -5.65
N ALA A 93 17.98 8.94 -6.06
CA ALA A 93 17.43 8.47 -7.34
C ALA A 93 15.91 8.70 -7.43
N GLN A 94 15.18 8.54 -6.31
CA GLN A 94 13.76 8.87 -6.21
C GLN A 94 13.53 10.37 -6.47
N ASN A 95 14.28 11.23 -5.77
CA ASN A 95 14.14 12.68 -5.90
C ASN A 95 14.46 13.15 -7.32
N ALA A 96 15.49 12.58 -7.95
CA ALA A 96 15.81 12.86 -9.35
C ALA A 96 14.67 12.46 -10.29
N SER A 97 14.11 11.26 -10.10
CA SER A 97 12.98 10.77 -10.92
C SER A 97 11.72 11.64 -10.79
N LEU A 98 11.42 12.13 -9.58
CA LEU A 98 10.27 13.02 -9.35
C LEU A 98 10.48 14.40 -10.00
N LYS A 99 11.69 14.96 -9.95
CA LYS A 99 12.04 16.22 -10.61
C LYS A 99 11.97 16.15 -12.14
N ALA A 100 12.11 14.96 -12.72
CA ALA A 100 11.95 14.74 -14.16
C ALA A 100 10.47 14.77 -14.61
N ILE A 101 9.53 14.70 -13.67
CA ILE A 101 8.12 14.96 -13.94
C ILE A 101 7.94 16.48 -13.87
N PRO A 102 7.33 17.12 -14.88
CA PRO A 102 7.07 18.56 -14.84
C PRO A 102 5.97 18.87 -13.83
N LEU A 103 6.32 18.86 -12.55
CA LEU A 103 5.47 19.18 -11.41
C LEU A 103 5.77 20.59 -10.94
N THR A 104 4.74 21.30 -10.47
CA THR A 104 4.96 22.53 -9.70
C THR A 104 5.48 22.18 -8.30
N ASP A 105 6.10 23.14 -7.61
CA ASP A 105 6.58 22.95 -6.24
C ASP A 105 5.45 22.55 -5.29
N ASP A 106 4.26 23.13 -5.46
CA ASP A 106 3.05 22.77 -4.72
C ASP A 106 2.64 21.31 -4.97
N GLN A 107 2.66 20.88 -6.24
CA GLN A 107 2.36 19.49 -6.59
C GLN A 107 3.37 18.51 -6.01
N VAL A 108 4.67 18.86 -5.96
CA VAL A 108 5.70 18.03 -5.32
C VAL A 108 5.41 17.89 -3.83
N LYS A 109 5.06 18.98 -3.15
CA LYS A 109 4.69 18.97 -1.74
C LYS A 109 3.45 18.10 -1.50
N ASP A 110 2.41 18.27 -2.29
CA ASP A 110 1.15 17.52 -2.14
C ASP A 110 1.36 16.01 -2.39
N VAL A 111 2.19 15.65 -3.38
CA VAL A 111 2.57 14.25 -3.64
C VAL A 111 3.30 13.66 -2.43
N ASN A 112 4.24 14.38 -1.84
CA ASN A 112 4.96 13.93 -0.65
C ASN A 112 4.00 13.74 0.53
N THR A 113 3.16 14.74 0.81
CA THR A 113 2.15 14.66 1.87
C THR A 113 1.21 13.47 1.67
N PHE A 114 0.73 13.25 0.44
CA PHE A 114 -0.15 12.14 0.11
C PHE A 114 0.44 10.76 0.46
N PHE A 115 1.68 10.49 0.06
CA PHE A 115 2.31 9.20 0.36
C PHE A 115 2.74 9.08 1.82
N GLU A 116 3.06 10.18 2.50
CA GLU A 116 3.30 10.18 3.95
C GLU A 116 2.05 9.82 4.74
N GLU A 117 0.90 10.42 4.43
CA GLU A 117 -0.40 10.09 5.02
C GLU A 117 -0.71 8.60 4.82
N MET A 118 -0.60 8.12 3.59
CA MET A 118 -0.84 6.72 3.25
C MET A 118 0.06 5.77 4.04
N ARG A 119 1.34 6.15 4.23
CA ARG A 119 2.28 5.38 5.06
C ARG A 119 1.87 5.39 6.52
N LYS A 120 1.50 6.55 7.08
CA LYS A 120 1.03 6.68 8.48
C LYS A 120 -0.21 5.83 8.72
N GLU A 121 -1.19 5.89 7.83
CA GLU A 121 -2.39 5.06 7.90
C GLU A 121 -2.04 3.57 7.86
N GLN A 122 -1.13 3.15 6.98
CA GLN A 122 -0.70 1.75 6.93
C GLN A 122 -0.01 1.32 8.23
N MET A 123 0.82 2.18 8.82
CA MET A 123 1.48 1.90 10.11
C MET A 123 0.47 1.80 11.25
N GLN A 124 -0.48 2.73 11.33
CA GLN A 124 -1.55 2.72 12.33
C GLN A 124 -2.42 1.46 12.20
N ARG A 125 -2.81 1.07 10.98
CA ARG A 125 -3.57 -0.17 10.74
C ARG A 125 -2.80 -1.41 11.19
N ARG A 126 -1.48 -1.46 10.96
CA ARG A 126 -0.64 -2.56 11.45
C ARG A 126 -0.54 -2.59 12.96
N GLN A 127 -0.41 -1.43 13.59
CA GLN A 127 -0.35 -1.31 15.04
C GLN A 127 -1.67 -1.73 15.70
N ASN A 128 -2.81 -1.31 15.12
CA ASN A 128 -4.13 -1.66 15.61
C ASN A 128 -4.49 -3.14 15.36
N SER A 129 -4.01 -3.72 14.25
CA SER A 129 -4.18 -5.14 13.94
C SER A 129 -3.23 -6.07 14.71
N GLY A 130 -2.12 -5.54 15.24
CA GLY A 130 -1.18 -6.28 16.09
C GLY A 130 -1.58 -6.33 17.57
N ASN A 131 -2.62 -5.58 17.97
CA ASN A 131 -3.12 -5.52 19.35
C ASN A 131 -4.42 -6.34 19.56
N GLY A 132 -4.86 -7.10 18.57
CA GLY A 132 -6.07 -7.93 18.60
C GLY A 132 -5.83 -9.43 18.74
N GLY A 133 -4.60 -9.84 19.06
CA GLY A 133 -4.23 -11.25 19.21
C GLY A 133 -3.45 -11.47 20.51
N ASN A 134 -4.16 -11.46 21.63
CA ASN A 134 -3.76 -12.16 22.85
C ASN A 134 -5.00 -12.64 23.60
#